data_AF-A0A5L4XRI3-F1
#
_entry.id   AF-A0A5L4XRI3-F1
#
_cell.length_a   1.000
_cell.length_b   1.000
_cell.length_c   1.000
_cell.angle_alpha   90.00
_cell.angle_beta   90.00
_cell.angle_gamma   90.00
#
_symmetry.space_group_name_H-M   'P 1'
#
loop_
_entity.id
_entity.type
_entity.pdbx_description
1 polymer ?
#
loop_
_entity_poly.entity_id
_entity_poly.type
_entity_poly.pdbx_seq_one_letter_code
_entity_poly.pdbx_strand_id
1 'polypeptide(L)'
;MNKILVAYFSVSGQTKLLAKTIAEVSCSDIYEITPEQIYTSADLDWHDSNSRSSVEILKKSCNANFKNAKALSSTTNSTSVKKWLESLGI
;
A
#
# COMPACT_ATOMS: atom_id res chain seq x y z
N MET A 1 -12.65 -21.75 4.75
CA MET A 1 -12.82 -20.39 4.17
C MET A 1 -11.71 -19.53 4.75
N ASN A 2 -10.80 -19.04 3.91
CA ASN A 2 -9.78 -18.09 4.35
C ASN A 2 -10.43 -16.72 4.54
N LYS A 3 -10.23 -16.11 5.71
CA LYS A 3 -10.60 -14.71 5.96
C LYS A 3 -9.42 -13.85 5.53
N ILE A 4 -9.55 -13.19 4.39
CA ILE A 4 -8.51 -12.33 3.82
C ILE A 4 -8.88 -10.88 4.14
N LEU A 5 -7.89 -10.09 4.53
CA LEU A 5 -8.03 -8.65 4.76
C LEU A 5 -6.97 -7.90 3.96
N VAL A 6 -7.40 -6.93 3.17
CA VAL A 6 -6.53 -5.98 2.47
C VAL A 6 -6.44 -4.71 3.31
N ALA A 7 -5.36 -4.57 4.08
CA ALA A 7 -5.03 -3.34 4.80
C ALA A 7 -4.13 -2.44 3.95
N TYR A 8 -4.47 -1.16 3.80
CA TYR A 8 -3.70 -0.22 2.98
C TYR A 8 -3.59 1.18 3.59
N PHE A 9 -2.52 1.89 3.28
CA PHE A 9 -2.34 3.32 3.58
C PHE A 9 -2.23 4.10 2.25
N SER A 10 -2.96 5.20 2.12
CA SER A 10 -2.91 6.03 0.91
C SER A 10 -3.20 7.49 1.23
N VAL A 11 -2.31 8.38 0.78
CA VAL A 11 -2.52 9.84 0.90
C VAL A 11 -3.01 10.43 -0.42
N SER A 12 -2.34 10.12 -1.53
CA SER A 12 -2.72 10.59 -2.88
C SER A 12 -3.80 9.73 -3.57
N GLY A 13 -4.25 8.65 -2.93
CA GLY A 13 -5.30 7.77 -3.46
C GLY A 13 -4.80 6.68 -4.43
N GLN A 14 -3.56 6.70 -4.89
CA GLN A 14 -3.05 5.69 -5.82
C GLN A 14 -3.06 4.27 -5.22
N THR A 15 -2.57 4.13 -3.98
CA THR A 15 -2.58 2.84 -3.26
C THR A 15 -4.00 2.36 -2.99
N LYS A 16 -4.95 3.27 -2.74
CA LYS A 16 -6.37 2.96 -2.53
C LYS A 16 -6.99 2.30 -3.75
N LEU A 17 -6.66 2.79 -4.96
CA LEU A 17 -7.13 2.18 -6.21
C LEU A 17 -6.62 0.74 -6.35
N LEU A 18 -5.33 0.51 -6.11
CA LEU A 18 -4.76 -0.84 -6.16
C LEU A 18 -5.37 -1.77 -5.10
N ALA A 19 -5.55 -1.28 -3.87
CA ALA A 19 -6.12 -2.06 -2.78
C ALA A 19 -7.54 -2.53 -3.09
N LYS A 20 -8.36 -1.69 -3.73
CA LYS A 20 -9.69 -2.07 -4.23
C LYS A 20 -9.61 -3.19 -5.26
N THR A 21 -8.72 -3.06 -6.25
CA THR A 21 -8.50 -4.13 -7.25
C THR A 21 -8.09 -5.45 -6.61
N ILE A 22 -7.21 -5.42 -5.60
CA ILE A 22 -6.79 -6.62 -4.86
C ILE A 22 -7.98 -7.21 -4.09
N ALA A 23 -8.77 -6.38 -3.42
CA ALA A 23 -9.93 -6.83 -2.64
C ALA A 23 -11.00 -7.48 -3.51
N GLU A 24 -11.28 -6.90 -4.69
CA GLU A 24 -12.20 -7.44 -5.68
C GLU A 24 -11.77 -8.81 -6.21
N VAL A 25 -10.47 -8.98 -6.52
CA VAL A 25 -9.95 -10.26 -7.05
C VAL A 25 -9.91 -11.35 -6.00
N SER A 26 -9.62 -10.99 -4.74
CA SER A 26 -9.51 -11.95 -3.63
C SER A 26 -10.81 -12.17 -2.86
N CYS A 27 -11.90 -11.49 -3.24
CA CYS A 27 -13.17 -11.48 -2.50
C CYS A 27 -12.96 -11.21 -1.00
N SER A 28 -12.14 -10.20 -0.68
CA SER A 28 -11.69 -9.92 0.68
C SER A 28 -12.24 -8.62 1.24
N ASP A 29 -12.20 -8.51 2.57
CA ASP A 29 -12.49 -7.26 3.26
C ASP A 29 -11.36 -6.26 3.03
N ILE A 30 -11.69 -4.97 3.04
CA ILE A 30 -10.73 -3.88 2.85
C ILE A 30 -10.73 -2.95 4.07
N TYR A 31 -9.54 -2.58 4.54
CA TYR A 31 -9.37 -1.66 5.65
C TYR A 31 -8.36 -0.56 5.33
N GLU A 32 -8.78 0.69 5.46
CA GLU A 32 -7.93 1.87 5.27
C GLU A 32 -7.23 2.20 6.60
N ILE A 33 -5.90 2.19 6.59
CA ILE A 33 -5.07 2.63 7.69
C ILE A 33 -5.06 4.16 7.64
N THR A 34 -5.81 4.79 8.53
CA THR A 34 -5.87 6.25 8.64
C THR A 34 -4.83 6.75 9.64
N PRO A 35 -3.99 7.72 9.27
CA PRO A 35 -3.05 8.32 10.21
C PRO A 35 -3.81 9.18 11.22
N GLU A 36 -3.35 9.22 12.46
CA GLU A 36 -3.92 10.09 13.50
C GLU A 36 -3.86 11.57 13.09
N GLN A 37 -2.74 11.98 12.50
CA GLN A 37 -2.58 13.29 11.87
C GLN A 37 -2.52 13.14 10.34
N ILE A 38 -3.51 13.72 9.65
CA ILE A 38 -3.62 13.73 8.18
C ILE A 38 -2.37 14.37 7.57
N TYR A 39 -1.86 13.75 6.50
CA TYR A 39 -0.73 14.30 5.73
C TYR A 39 -1.20 15.45 4.84
N THR A 40 -0.47 16.54 4.89
CA THR A 40 -0.63 17.69 3.98
C THR A 40 0.30 17.58 2.77
N SER A 41 0.09 18.40 1.75
CA SER A 41 1.03 18.47 0.62
C SER A 41 2.45 18.85 1.04
N ALA A 42 2.60 19.71 2.06
CA ALA A 42 3.90 20.08 2.61
C ALA A 42 4.58 18.90 3.33
N ASP A 43 3.80 18.05 4.00
CA ASP A 43 4.32 16.84 4.64
C ASP A 43 4.89 15.83 3.64
N LEU A 44 4.36 15.81 2.42
CA LEU A 44 4.71 14.88 1.34
C LEU A 44 5.81 15.40 0.41
N ASP A 45 6.31 16.63 0.64
CA ASP A 45 7.33 17.21 -0.21
C ASP A 45 8.69 16.54 0.05
N TRP A 46 9.04 15.59 -0.81
CA TRP A 46 10.30 14.86 -0.74
C TRP A 46 11.52 15.72 -1.15
N HIS A 47 11.31 16.89 -1.76
CA HIS A 47 12.39 17.85 -2.01
C HIS A 47 12.76 18.63 -0.75
N ASP A 48 11.82 18.81 0.19
CA ASP A 48 12.09 19.39 1.49
C ASP A 48 12.59 18.31 2.46
N SER A 49 13.84 18.43 2.90
CA SER A 49 14.44 17.52 3.89
C SER A 49 13.81 17.65 5.28
N ASN A 50 13.09 18.75 5.55
CA ASN A 50 12.35 18.98 6.78
C ASN A 50 10.88 18.56 6.69
N SER A 51 10.40 18.14 5.51
CA SER A 51 9.04 17.61 5.40
C SER A 51 8.88 16.39 6.31
N ARG A 52 7.65 16.21 6.80
CA ARG A 52 7.35 15.10 7.71
C ARG A 52 7.73 13.75 7.10
N SER A 53 7.45 13.52 5.81
CA SER A 53 7.79 12.28 5.12
C SER A 53 9.31 12.05 5.04
N SER A 54 10.08 13.08 4.69
CA SER A 54 11.55 13.02 4.67
C SER A 54 12.11 12.70 6.06
N VAL A 55 11.61 13.37 7.09
CA VAL A 55 12.04 13.15 8.49
C VAL A 55 11.66 11.75 8.98
N GLU A 56 10.47 11.26 8.68
CA GLU A 56 10.00 9.92 9.07
C GLU A 56 10.84 8.81 8.41
N ILE A 57 11.21 8.97 7.13
CA ILE A 57 12.05 8.02 6.39
C ILE A 57 13.49 8.06 6.88
N LEU A 58 14.07 9.25 7.08
CA LEU A 58 15.45 9.41 7.54
C LEU A 58 15.66 8.92 8.97
N LYS A 59 14.65 9.07 9.84
CA LYS A 59 14.72 8.59 11.24
C LYS A 59 14.45 7.10 11.39
N LYS A 60 13.88 6.42 10.39
CA LYS A 60 13.52 5.00 10.48
C LYS A 60 14.27 4.16 9.45
N SER A 61 15.15 3.29 9.94
CA SER A 61 15.62 2.16 9.13
C SER A 61 14.52 1.10 9.05
N CYS A 62 13.76 1.09 7.95
CA CYS A 62 12.80 0.02 7.65
C CYS A 62 13.52 -1.11 6.89
N ASN A 63 14.25 -1.98 7.59
CA ASN A 63 14.84 -3.19 7.01
C ASN A 63 13.82 -4.34 6.96
N ALA A 64 12.71 -4.17 6.24
CA ALA A 64 11.71 -5.21 6.07
C ALA A 64 11.98 -6.01 4.78
N ASN A 65 12.65 -7.16 4.91
CA ASN A 65 12.82 -8.10 3.82
C ASN A 65 11.58 -9.01 3.72
N PHE A 66 10.69 -8.69 2.78
CA PHE A 66 9.50 -9.48 2.51
C PHE A 66 9.79 -10.54 1.43
N LYS A 67 9.75 -11.83 1.80
CA LYS A 67 10.01 -12.94 0.86
C LYS A 67 9.08 -12.96 -0.35
N ASN A 68 7.85 -12.50 -0.19
CA ASN A 68 6.78 -12.60 -1.19
C ASN A 68 6.22 -11.23 -1.62
N ALA A 69 6.92 -10.13 -1.32
CA ALA A 69 6.47 -8.81 -1.76
C ALA A 69 6.68 -8.62 -3.26
N LYS A 70 5.70 -8.00 -3.90
CA LYS A 70 5.77 -7.59 -5.31
C LYS A 70 5.50 -6.10 -5.42
N ALA A 71 6.37 -5.38 -6.11
CA ALA A 71 6.12 -3.99 -6.47
C ALA A 71 4.99 -3.94 -7.52
N LEU A 72 3.89 -3.27 -7.20
CA LEU A 72 2.72 -3.13 -8.06
C LEU A 72 2.35 -1.65 -8.19
N SER A 73 1.95 -1.25 -9.39
CA SER A 73 1.44 0.09 -9.67
C SER A 73 -0.08 0.16 -9.47
N SER A 74 -0.61 1.34 -9.19
CA SER A 74 -2.05 1.62 -9.21
C SER A 74 -2.74 1.31 -10.55
N THR A 75 -1.98 1.24 -11.63
CA THR A 75 -2.47 0.89 -12.97
C THR A 75 -2.42 -0.61 -13.28
N THR A 76 -2.01 -1.44 -12.31
CA THR A 76 -1.96 -2.90 -12.50
C THR A 76 -3.37 -3.46 -12.70
N ASN A 77 -3.58 -4.21 -13.78
CA ASN A 77 -4.87 -4.83 -14.06
C ASN A 77 -5.17 -6.04 -13.15
N SER A 78 -6.45 -6.37 -13.02
CA SER A 78 -6.96 -7.45 -12.17
C SER A 78 -6.40 -8.82 -12.55
N THR A 79 -6.11 -9.09 -13.83
CA THR A 79 -5.52 -10.36 -14.29
C THR A 79 -4.11 -10.57 -13.74
N SER A 80 -3.29 -9.52 -13.75
CA SER A 80 -1.93 -9.55 -13.20
C SER A 80 -1.94 -9.68 -11.68
N VAL A 81 -2.89 -9.03 -11.01
CA VAL A 81 -3.13 -9.18 -9.56
C VAL A 81 -3.54 -10.60 -9.23
N LYS A 82 -4.49 -11.17 -9.98
CA LYS A 82 -4.97 -12.54 -9.80
C LYS A 82 -3.84 -13.57 -9.90
N LYS A 83 -3.03 -13.51 -10.97
CA LYS A 83 -1.88 -14.41 -11.15
C LYS A 83 -0.88 -14.32 -9.99
N TRP A 84 -0.69 -13.12 -9.45
CA TRP A 84 0.19 -12.95 -8.31
C TRP A 84 -0.42 -13.55 -7.03
N LEU A 85 -1.70 -13.32 -6.75
CA LEU A 85 -2.38 -13.93 -5.60
C LEU A 85 -2.39 -15.46 -5.68
N GLU A 86 -2.65 -16.02 -6.85
CA GLU A 86 -2.57 -17.46 -7.11
C GLU A 86 -1.16 -18.02 -6.80
N SER A 87 -0.10 -17.27 -7.12
CA SER A 87 1.28 -17.67 -6.78
C SER A 87 1.57 -17.70 -5.26
N LEU A 88 0.73 -17.04 -4.46
CA LEU A 88 0.80 -17.03 -3.00
C LEU A 88 -0.09 -18.10 -2.36
N GLY A 89 -0.85 -18.86 -3.15
CA GLY A 89 -1.85 -19.82 -2.66
C GLY A 89 -3.07 -19.14 -2.02
N ILE A 90 -3.35 -17.89 -2.42
CA ILE A 90 -4.53 -17.10 -2.03
C ILE A 90 -5.59 -17.20 -3.11
#